data_AF-A0A8J3NTR6-F1
#
_entry.id   AF-A0A8J3NTR6-F1
#
_cell.length_a   1.000
_cell.length_b   1.000
_cell.length_c   1.000
_cell.angle_alpha   90.00
_cell.angle_beta   90.00
_cell.angle_gamma   90.00
#
_symmetry.space_group_name_H-M   'P 1'
#
loop_
_entity.id
_entity.type
_entity.pdbx_description
1 polymer ?
#
loop_
_entity_poly.entity_id
_entity_poly.type
_entity_poly.pdbx_seq_one_letter_code
_entity_poly.pdbx_strand_id
1 'polypeptide(L)'
;MTIIERSALPGIGMRYTLATVDGRGLAVICHPSGRRDLLVYSSPHAEVAHGSVSLTPAQAHDVAELLHTLGVVDRLAAAGLSRAADVAALPVPAGSPYAGRPLGELGSRLPAGISVLALIRDGDTRPGPDPDTMLLGGDVLVLTGGRPDLAAAAEAIAGHPT
;
A
#
# COMPACT_ATOMS: atom_id res chain seq x y z
N MET A 1 -19.21 6.99 -3.90
CA MET A 1 -18.43 5.92 -4.53
C MET A 1 -18.31 6.26 -6.01
N THR A 2 -17.12 6.59 -6.47
CA THR A 2 -16.89 6.95 -7.88
C THR A 2 -16.75 5.68 -8.70
N ILE A 3 -17.53 5.56 -9.78
CA ILE A 3 -17.48 4.42 -10.69
C ILE A 3 -16.31 4.64 -11.66
N ILE A 4 -15.49 3.62 -11.86
CA ILE A 4 -14.44 3.62 -12.87
C ILE A 4 -14.99 2.89 -14.10
N GLU A 5 -15.05 3.60 -15.22
CA GLU A 5 -15.44 3.02 -16.51
C GLU A 5 -14.20 2.50 -17.25
N ARG A 6 -14.36 1.37 -17.95
CA ARG A 6 -13.27 0.73 -18.68
C ARG A 6 -13.67 0.54 -20.13
N SER A 7 -12.82 0.98 -21.05
CA SER A 7 -13.04 0.87 -22.49
C SER A 7 -11.77 0.39 -23.20
N ALA A 8 -11.89 -0.61 -24.06
CA ALA A 8 -10.78 -1.05 -24.91
C ALA A 8 -10.56 -0.04 -26.04
N LEU A 9 -9.30 0.28 -26.32
CA LEU A 9 -8.88 1.10 -27.45
C LEU A 9 -8.10 0.21 -28.44
N PRO A 10 -8.71 -0.19 -29.57
CA PRO A 10 -8.07 -1.06 -30.55
C PRO A 10 -6.71 -0.53 -31.00
N GLY A 11 -5.67 -1.38 -30.93
CA GLY A 11 -4.30 -1.02 -31.30
C GLY A 11 -3.56 -0.11 -30.31
N ILE A 12 -4.21 0.37 -29.25
CA ILE A 12 -3.64 1.34 -28.30
C ILE A 12 -3.55 0.75 -26.89
N GLY A 13 -4.61 0.10 -26.40
CA GLY A 13 -4.63 -0.49 -25.07
C GLY A 13 -5.96 -0.37 -24.36
N MET A 14 -5.93 -0.04 -23.08
CA MET A 14 -7.13 0.06 -22.24
C MET A 14 -7.24 1.46 -21.65
N ARG A 15 -8.40 2.09 -21.80
CA ARG A 15 -8.71 3.37 -21.18
C ARG A 15 -9.60 3.16 -19.97
N TYR A 16 -9.19 3.73 -18.85
CA TYR A 16 -9.98 3.83 -17.62
C TYR A 16 -10.38 5.29 -17.44
N THR A 17 -11.64 5.55 -17.12
CA THR A 17 -12.20 6.89 -16.94
C THR A 17 -12.90 7.00 -15.60
N LEU A 18 -12.76 8.15 -14.96
CA LEU A 18 -13.44 8.48 -13.72
C LEU A 18 -13.81 9.97 -13.67
N ALA A 19 -14.90 10.27 -12.97
CA ALA A 19 -15.26 11.63 -12.61
C ALA A 19 -14.57 12.02 -11.29
N THR A 20 -14.03 13.23 -11.24
CA THR A 20 -13.43 13.78 -10.01
C THR A 20 -14.47 14.59 -9.23
N VAL A 21 -14.20 14.82 -7.94
CA VAL A 21 -15.11 15.53 -7.03
C VAL A 21 -15.35 17.00 -7.40
N ASP A 22 -14.40 17.61 -8.11
CA ASP A 22 -14.47 18.97 -8.62
C ASP A 22 -15.09 19.04 -10.02
N GLY A 23 -15.72 17.97 -10.49
CA GLY A 23 -16.49 17.95 -11.73
C GLY A 23 -15.65 17.87 -13.00
N ARG A 24 -14.39 17.42 -12.90
CA ARG A 24 -13.52 17.13 -14.05
C ARG A 24 -13.57 15.66 -14.45
N GLY A 25 -13.17 15.36 -15.67
CA GLY A 25 -12.93 13.98 -16.11
C GLY A 25 -11.44 13.65 -16.02
N LEU A 26 -11.11 12.46 -15.53
CA LEU A 26 -9.75 11.93 -15.56
C LEU A 26 -9.75 10.60 -16.30
N ALA A 27 -8.76 10.40 -17.17
CA ALA A 27 -8.54 9.12 -17.82
C ALA A 27 -7.09 8.64 -17.70
N VAL A 28 -6.93 7.32 -17.65
CA VAL A 28 -5.64 6.64 -17.75
C VAL A 28 -5.69 5.67 -18.91
N ILE A 29 -4.79 5.81 -19.88
CA ILE A 29 -4.61 4.84 -20.97
C ILE A 29 -3.42 3.94 -20.63
N CYS A 30 -3.70 2.65 -20.49
CA CYS A 30 -2.72 1.60 -20.28
C CYS A 30 -2.34 0.96 -21.62
N HIS A 31 -1.14 1.27 -22.11
CA HIS A 31 -0.61 0.68 -23.34
C HIS A 31 -0.01 -0.71 -23.07
N PRO A 32 -0.05 -1.63 -24.05
CA PRO A 32 0.61 -2.94 -23.96
C PRO A 32 2.12 -2.85 -23.68
N SER A 33 2.78 -1.78 -24.12
CA SER A 33 4.21 -1.52 -23.87
C SER A 33 4.56 -1.19 -22.42
N GLY A 34 3.56 -1.03 -21.54
CA GLY A 34 3.75 -0.58 -20.17
C GLY A 34 3.69 0.94 -20.00
N ARG A 35 3.75 1.73 -21.09
CA ARG A 35 3.54 3.19 -21.05
C ARG A 35 2.14 3.51 -20.51
N ARG A 36 2.00 4.65 -19.83
CA ARG A 36 0.72 5.19 -19.37
C ARG A 36 0.54 6.61 -19.88
N ASP A 37 -0.66 6.93 -20.37
CA ASP A 37 -1.02 8.31 -20.68
C ASP A 37 -2.15 8.76 -19.73
N LEU A 38 -1.95 9.88 -19.04
CA LEU A 38 -2.93 10.54 -18.19
C LEU A 38 -3.60 11.66 -18.97
N LEU A 39 -4.92 11.73 -18.95
CA LEU A 39 -5.70 12.75 -19.65
C LEU A 39 -6.66 13.43 -18.68
N VAL A 40 -6.68 14.76 -18.70
CA VAL A 40 -7.61 15.57 -17.89
C VAL A 40 -8.60 16.24 -18.82
N TYR A 41 -9.88 16.16 -18.47
CA TYR A 41 -11.00 16.74 -19.19
C TYR A 41 -11.67 17.80 -18.34
N SER A 42 -12.13 18.89 -18.95
CA SER A 42 -12.83 19.97 -18.25
C SER A 42 -14.14 19.51 -17.59
N SER A 43 -14.76 18.45 -18.12
CA SER A 43 -15.87 17.73 -17.49
C SER A 43 -15.84 16.24 -17.87
N PRO A 44 -16.55 15.36 -17.15
CA PRO A 44 -16.60 13.93 -17.45
C PRO A 44 -17.18 13.60 -18.84
N HIS A 45 -17.96 14.51 -19.42
CA HIS A 45 -18.60 14.34 -20.73
C HIS A 45 -17.87 15.06 -21.86
N ALA A 46 -16.75 15.75 -21.58
CA ALA A 46 -16.00 16.44 -22.61
C ALA A 46 -15.28 15.43 -23.53
N GLU A 47 -15.37 15.67 -24.84
CA GLU A 47 -14.75 14.78 -25.84
C GLU A 47 -13.25 15.04 -26.00
N VAL A 48 -12.81 16.28 -25.72
CA VAL A 48 -11.42 16.72 -25.90
C VAL A 48 -10.76 16.88 -24.53
N ALA A 49 -9.58 16.28 -24.39
CA ALA A 49 -8.76 16.45 -23.20
C ALA A 49 -8.21 17.88 -23.13
N HIS A 50 -8.34 18.50 -21.96
CA HIS A 50 -7.73 19.79 -21.63
C HIS A 50 -6.20 19.70 -21.57
N GLY A 51 -5.67 18.53 -21.21
CA GLY A 51 -4.24 18.27 -21.18
C GLY A 51 -3.94 16.78 -21.06
N SER A 52 -2.71 16.40 -21.41
CA SER A 52 -2.23 15.03 -21.25
C SER A 52 -0.76 14.97 -20.85
N VAL A 53 -0.40 13.89 -20.16
CA VAL A 53 0.99 13.57 -19.78
C VAL A 53 1.24 12.10 -20.08
N SER A 54 2.32 11.83 -20.81
CA SER A 54 2.82 10.46 -21.04
C SER A 54 3.88 10.10 -20.03
N LEU A 55 3.75 8.91 -19.44
CA LEU A 55 4.64 8.35 -18.44
C LEU A 55 5.25 7.05 -18.93
N THR A 56 6.56 6.91 -18.73
CA THR A 56 7.24 5.62 -18.83
C THR A 56 6.71 4.64 -17.76
N PRO A 57 6.94 3.33 -17.89
CA PRO A 57 6.55 2.36 -16.86
C PRO A 57 7.08 2.72 -15.46
N ALA A 58 8.34 3.16 -15.36
CA ALA A 58 8.95 3.55 -14.10
C ALA A 58 8.30 4.82 -13.52
N GLN A 59 8.11 5.88 -14.31
CA GLN A 59 7.43 7.09 -13.84
C GLN A 59 5.96 6.84 -13.47
N ALA A 60 5.28 5.95 -14.19
CA ALA A 60 3.92 5.54 -13.87
C ALA A 60 3.87 4.79 -12.53
N HIS A 61 4.88 3.96 -12.26
CA HIS A 61 5.05 3.33 -10.95
C HIS A 61 5.31 4.38 -9.87
N ASP A 62 6.24 5.33 -10.08
CA ASP A 62 6.52 6.40 -9.11
C ASP A 62 5.28 7.27 -8.83
N VAL A 63 4.51 7.63 -9.86
CA VAL A 63 3.25 8.39 -9.69
C VAL A 63 2.19 7.56 -8.99
N ALA A 64 2.07 6.27 -9.34
CA ALA A 64 1.14 5.37 -8.65
C ALA A 64 1.52 5.24 -7.17
N GLU A 65 2.81 5.09 -6.87
CA GLU A 65 3.34 5.17 -5.52
C GLU A 65 2.94 6.49 -4.89
N LEU A 66 3.27 7.67 -5.42
CA LEU A 66 2.87 8.94 -4.81
C LEU A 66 1.36 9.08 -4.55
N LEU A 67 0.53 8.62 -5.50
CA LEU A 67 -0.93 8.58 -5.36
C LEU A 67 -1.42 7.55 -4.34
N HIS A 68 -0.63 6.50 -4.07
CA HIS A 68 -0.92 5.41 -3.13
C HIS A 68 -0.28 5.60 -1.74
N THR A 69 0.92 6.18 -1.65
CA THR A 69 1.69 6.48 -0.44
C THR A 69 0.99 7.55 0.38
N LEU A 70 0.26 8.48 -0.26
CA LEU A 70 -0.70 9.34 0.43
C LEU A 70 -1.94 8.55 0.94
N GLY A 71 -2.24 7.39 0.38
CA GLY A 71 -3.37 6.55 0.79
C GLY A 71 -3.13 5.62 1.99
N VAL A 72 -1.89 5.41 2.40
CA VAL A 72 -1.55 4.70 3.65
C VAL A 72 -1.33 5.71 4.77
N VAL A 73 -0.58 6.79 4.50
CA VAL A 73 -0.32 7.85 5.48
C VAL A 73 -1.58 8.66 5.82
N ASP A 74 -2.45 9.02 4.87
CA ASP A 74 -3.69 9.74 5.20
C ASP A 74 -4.74 8.84 5.86
N ARG A 75 -4.75 7.52 5.59
CA ARG A 75 -5.60 6.58 6.33
C ARG A 75 -5.11 6.35 7.75
N LEU A 76 -3.79 6.33 7.97
CA LEU A 76 -3.17 6.29 9.30
C LEU A 76 -3.39 7.61 10.07
N ALA A 77 -3.31 8.76 9.39
CA ALA A 77 -3.59 10.08 9.97
C ALA A 77 -5.08 10.28 10.30
N ALA A 78 -5.99 9.82 9.43
CA ALA A 78 -7.44 9.82 9.70
C ALA A 78 -7.84 8.85 10.82
N ALA A 79 -7.03 7.83 11.09
CA ALA A 79 -7.16 6.91 12.23
C ALA A 79 -6.50 7.45 13.53
N GLY A 80 -5.97 8.68 13.53
CA GLY A 80 -5.41 9.33 14.73
C GLY A 80 -3.98 8.90 15.08
N LEU A 81 -3.26 8.23 14.18
CA LEU A 81 -1.85 7.89 14.40
C LEU A 81 -0.99 9.10 14.05
N SER A 82 -0.39 9.69 15.09
CA SER A 82 0.32 10.95 15.03
C SER A 82 1.63 10.84 14.23
N ARG A 83 2.05 12.00 13.72
CA ARG A 83 3.20 12.33 12.86
C ARG A 83 4.59 11.91 13.38
N ALA A 84 4.69 11.04 14.39
CA ALA A 84 5.91 10.63 15.09
C ALA A 84 6.20 9.11 15.05
N ALA A 85 5.36 8.31 14.41
CA ALA A 85 5.57 6.88 14.28
C ALA A 85 6.32 6.56 12.98
N ASP A 86 7.48 5.93 13.10
CA ASP A 86 8.21 5.36 11.98
C ASP A 86 7.49 4.08 11.50
N VAL A 87 7.84 3.62 10.29
CA VAL A 87 7.37 2.34 9.73
C VAL A 87 8.57 1.46 9.44
N ALA A 88 8.50 0.19 9.81
CA ALA A 88 9.53 -0.80 9.51
C ALA A 88 8.93 -2.10 8.97
N ALA A 89 9.65 -2.71 8.03
CA ALA A 89 9.37 -4.05 7.54
C ALA A 89 10.33 -5.03 8.24
N LEU A 90 9.79 -5.87 9.11
CA LEU A 90 10.57 -6.77 9.96
C LEU A 90 10.31 -8.22 9.53
N PRO A 91 11.34 -8.96 9.07
CA PRO A 91 11.17 -10.37 8.72
C PRO A 91 10.91 -11.19 9.99
N VAL A 92 10.10 -12.22 9.86
CA VAL A 92 9.92 -13.31 10.83
C VAL A 92 10.92 -14.40 10.45
N PRO A 93 12.05 -14.57 11.17
CA PRO A 93 13.01 -15.60 10.83
C PRO A 93 12.40 -16.99 10.95
N ALA A 94 12.91 -17.97 10.19
CA ALA A 94 12.44 -19.35 10.28
C ALA A 94 12.58 -19.95 11.70
N GLY A 95 13.55 -19.46 12.49
CA GLY A 95 13.74 -19.84 13.90
C GLY A 95 12.96 -18.99 14.90
N SER A 96 12.06 -18.10 14.45
CA SER A 96 11.27 -17.26 15.36
C SER A 96 10.41 -18.13 16.29
N PRO A 97 10.31 -17.79 17.59
CA PRO A 97 9.41 -18.47 18.52
C PRO A 97 7.93 -18.23 18.20
N TYR A 98 7.62 -17.38 17.22
CA TYR A 98 6.28 -17.11 16.72
C TYR A 98 6.01 -17.73 15.34
N ALA A 99 7.00 -18.38 14.72
CA ALA A 99 6.75 -19.17 13.52
C ALA A 99 5.80 -20.33 13.85
N GLY A 100 4.71 -20.46 13.09
CA GLY A 100 3.64 -21.42 13.31
C GLY A 100 2.63 -21.01 14.40
N ARG A 101 2.66 -19.76 14.88
CA ARG A 101 1.73 -19.25 15.90
C ARG A 101 0.88 -18.09 15.37
N PRO A 102 -0.31 -17.84 15.95
CA PRO A 102 -1.16 -16.72 15.56
C PRO A 102 -0.49 -15.37 15.90
N LEU A 103 -0.72 -14.37 15.04
CA LEU A 103 -0.21 -13.02 15.17
C LEU A 103 -0.55 -12.39 16.52
N GLY A 104 -1.72 -12.70 17.10
CA GLY A 104 -2.15 -12.19 18.40
C GLY A 104 -1.22 -12.57 19.55
N GLU A 105 -0.56 -13.73 19.47
CA GLU A 105 0.41 -14.15 20.48
C GLU A 105 1.68 -13.30 20.42
N LEU A 106 2.14 -12.94 19.20
CA LEU A 106 3.22 -11.97 19.02
C LEU A 106 2.76 -10.57 19.46
N GLY A 107 1.55 -10.15 19.09
CA GLY A 107 1.00 -8.84 19.42
C GLY A 107 1.03 -8.54 20.92
N SER A 108 0.77 -9.55 21.77
CA SER A 108 0.85 -9.44 23.23
C SER A 108 2.27 -9.18 23.79
N ARG A 109 3.29 -9.35 22.96
CA ARG A 109 4.72 -9.26 23.32
C ARG A 109 5.40 -8.05 22.70
N LEU A 110 4.75 -7.38 21.75
CA LEU A 110 5.25 -6.15 21.16
C LEU A 110 5.16 -4.99 22.18
N PRO A 111 6.10 -4.04 22.15
CA PRO A 111 6.01 -2.83 22.95
C PRO A 111 4.69 -2.07 22.73
N ALA A 112 4.23 -1.39 23.78
CA ALA A 112 3.07 -0.50 23.67
C ALA A 112 3.33 0.61 22.62
N GLY A 113 2.38 0.84 21.73
CA GLY A 113 2.52 1.81 20.64
C GLY A 113 3.01 1.22 19.31
N ILE A 114 3.37 -0.07 19.29
CA ILE A 114 3.60 -0.80 18.05
C ILE A 114 2.26 -1.32 17.51
N SER A 115 2.03 -1.13 16.21
CA SER A 115 0.86 -1.66 15.51
C SER A 115 1.28 -2.40 14.25
N VAL A 116 0.67 -3.55 14.00
CA VAL A 116 0.87 -4.35 12.79
C VAL A 116 -0.06 -3.82 11.70
N LEU A 117 0.52 -3.32 10.62
CA LEU A 117 -0.21 -2.75 9.49
C LEU A 117 -0.47 -3.78 8.39
N ALA A 118 0.50 -4.65 8.13
CA ALA A 118 0.39 -5.67 7.09
C ALA A 118 1.32 -6.86 7.36
N LEU A 119 1.00 -7.96 6.70
CA LEU A 119 1.86 -9.14 6.55
C LEU A 119 2.14 -9.36 5.07
N ILE A 120 3.41 -9.56 4.71
CA ILE A 120 3.84 -9.88 3.35
C ILE A 120 4.35 -11.31 3.35
N ARG A 121 3.83 -12.14 2.44
CA ARG A 121 4.22 -13.54 2.25
C ARG A 121 4.29 -13.85 0.77
N ASP A 122 5.42 -14.39 0.31
CA ASP A 122 5.62 -14.76 -1.10
C ASP A 122 5.30 -13.62 -2.10
N GLY A 123 5.50 -12.37 -1.68
CA GLY A 123 5.19 -11.17 -2.47
C GLY A 123 3.74 -10.70 -2.40
N ASP A 124 2.84 -11.44 -1.76
CA ASP A 124 1.46 -11.03 -1.51
C ASP A 124 1.34 -10.22 -0.21
N THR A 125 0.69 -9.06 -0.28
CA THR A 125 0.53 -8.14 0.86
C THR A 125 -0.88 -8.24 1.44
N ARG A 126 -0.97 -8.61 2.71
CA ARG A 126 -2.21 -8.77 3.48
C ARG A 126 -2.32 -7.62 4.49
N PRO A 127 -3.03 -6.53 4.16
CA PRO A 127 -3.20 -5.40 5.07
C PRO A 127 -4.16 -5.76 6.21
N GLY A 128 -3.91 -5.21 7.40
CA GLY A 128 -4.73 -5.41 8.60
C GLY A 128 -4.95 -6.89 8.97
N PRO A 129 -3.88 -7.71 9.07
CA PRO A 129 -4.03 -9.13 9.37
C PRO A 129 -4.73 -9.36 10.70
N ASP A 130 -5.67 -10.30 10.73
CA ASP A 130 -6.39 -10.68 11.95
C ASP A 130 -5.43 -11.28 12.99
N PRO A 131 -5.72 -11.16 14.30
CA PRO A 131 -4.93 -11.79 15.36
C PRO A 131 -4.77 -13.31 15.19
N ASP A 132 -5.73 -13.98 14.56
CA ASP A 132 -5.69 -15.42 14.30
C ASP A 132 -4.82 -15.80 13.09
N THR A 133 -4.24 -14.81 12.38
CA THR A 133 -3.35 -15.04 11.24
C THR A 133 -2.12 -15.80 11.68
N MET A 134 -1.93 -17.02 11.16
CA MET A 134 -0.75 -17.85 11.46
C MET A 134 0.50 -17.26 10.80
N LEU A 135 1.48 -16.91 11.61
CA LEU A 135 2.80 -16.47 11.19
C LEU A 135 3.61 -17.65 10.69
N LEU A 136 4.38 -17.45 9.64
CA LEU A 136 5.32 -18.42 9.08
C LEU A 136 6.72 -17.82 9.03
N GLY A 137 7.72 -18.70 9.12
CA GLY A 137 9.09 -18.32 8.81
C GLY A 137 9.19 -17.80 7.39
N GLY A 138 9.80 -16.63 7.20
CA GLY A 138 9.88 -15.95 5.91
C GLY A 138 8.80 -14.88 5.68
N ASP A 139 7.82 -14.76 6.57
CA ASP A 139 6.89 -13.62 6.56
C ASP A 139 7.63 -12.31 6.82
N VAL A 140 7.09 -11.21 6.33
CA VAL A 140 7.52 -9.86 6.70
C VAL A 140 6.36 -9.10 7.30
N LEU A 141 6.52 -8.63 8.53
CA LEU A 141 5.55 -7.80 9.22
C LEU A 141 5.86 -6.33 8.98
N VAL A 142 4.87 -5.58 8.50
CA VAL A 142 4.94 -4.12 8.38
C VAL A 142 4.39 -3.54 9.66
N LEU A 143 5.24 -2.90 10.45
CA LEU A 143 4.89 -2.33 11.74
C LEU A 143 5.02 -0.82 11.73
N THR A 144 4.26 -0.15 12.58
CA THR A 144 4.42 1.27 12.87
C THR A 144 4.57 1.51 14.37
N GLY A 145 5.38 2.50 14.75
CA GLY A 145 5.60 2.88 16.14
C GLY A 145 6.85 3.76 16.30
N GLY A 146 7.26 4.03 17.54
CA GLY A 146 8.51 4.74 17.80
C GLY A 146 9.73 3.96 17.32
N ARG A 147 10.74 4.64 16.78
CA ARG A 147 12.03 4.02 16.38
C ARG A 147 12.64 3.06 17.43
N PRO A 148 12.73 3.42 18.74
CA PRO A 148 13.24 2.48 19.74
C PRO A 148 12.31 1.26 19.94
N ASP A 149 11.00 1.45 19.86
CA ASP A 149 10.02 0.37 20.02
C ASP A 149 10.03 -0.60 18.83
N LEU A 150 10.28 -0.09 17.62
CA LEU A 150 10.46 -0.90 16.42
C LEU A 150 11.72 -1.78 16.50
N ALA A 151 12.80 -1.28 17.11
CA ALA A 151 14.00 -2.07 17.36
C ALA A 151 13.72 -3.19 18.38
N ALA A 152 13.01 -2.88 19.47
CA ALA A 152 12.60 -3.88 20.46
C ALA A 152 11.63 -4.92 19.86
N ALA A 153 10.72 -4.49 18.98
CA ALA A 153 9.84 -5.39 18.23
C ALA A 153 10.63 -6.36 17.34
N ALA A 154 11.71 -5.90 16.68
CA ALA A 154 12.57 -6.76 15.87
C ALA A 154 13.22 -7.86 16.70
N GLU A 155 13.74 -7.54 17.88
CA GLU A 155 14.32 -8.54 18.80
C GLU A 155 13.27 -9.54 19.29
N ALA A 156 12.08 -9.05 19.67
CA ALA A 156 10.98 -9.91 20.08
C ALA A 156 10.59 -10.89 18.96
N ILE A 157 10.48 -10.43 17.71
CA ILE A 157 10.16 -11.27 16.55
C ILE A 157 11.25 -12.30 16.28
N ALA A 158 12.52 -11.89 16.35
CA ALA A 158 13.65 -12.80 16.15
C ALA A 158 13.78 -13.85 17.27
N GLY A 159 13.27 -13.55 18.46
CA GLY A 159 13.35 -14.42 19.63
C GLY A 159 14.67 -14.33 20.39
N HIS A 160 15.41 -13.23 20.24
CA HIS A 160 16.56 -12.98 21.10
C HIS A 160 16.08 -12.49 22.47
N PRO A 161 16.67 -12.97 23.59
CA PRO A 161 16.33 -12.46 24.91
C PRO A 161 16.82 -11.01 25.05
N THR A 162 15.89 -10.10 25.33
CA THR A 162 16.16 -8.79 25.96
C THR A 162 16.63 -8.92 27.39
#